data_AF-A0A3B0CDN1-F1
#
_entry.id   AF-A0A3B0CDN1-F1
#
_cell.length_a   1.000
_cell.length_b   1.000
_cell.length_c   1.000
_cell.angle_alpha   90.00
_cell.angle_beta   90.00
_cell.angle_gamma   90.00
#
_symmetry.space_group_name_H-M   'P 1'
#
loop_
_entity.id
_entity.type
_entity.pdbx_description
1 polymer ?
#
loop_
_entity_poly.entity_id
_entity_poly.type
_entity_poly.pdbx_seq_one_letter_code
_entity_poly.pdbx_strand_id
1 'polypeptide(L)'
;MDWKEYENITKYIYEELGRKAGVKIVGYGKSFKVKGNSNVSHQIDVLTTHSDGIHDYQTAIECKYWEKKINKDVVMKVASIIDDTNIDKGVIVSKRGYTEDGKSFAKQKNIGLVELRELDETEAKETNFPIAEMILNFKIKRKRPKILNIEFDYVDINTELSKIEPNQMIIRLENGKEVALNEYILSFKEELHKQEPSKRIKKYFELENANVINYLSKEIAQIRGLTMYGFLELKNMDNRRHFNIVDEVWLKMKSIFEGNIYTISKLGMIKKDND
;
A
#
# COMPACT_ATOMS: atom_id res chain seq x y z
N MET A 1 -13.19 14.77 -0.89
CA MET A 1 -13.35 15.56 -2.14
C MET A 1 -13.89 16.97 -1.88
N ASP A 2 -13.61 17.95 -2.75
CA ASP A 2 -14.31 19.25 -2.81
C ASP A 2 -15.28 19.37 -4.01
N TRP A 3 -16.02 20.47 -4.13
CA TRP A 3 -17.01 20.62 -5.21
C TRP A 3 -16.39 20.72 -6.62
N LYS A 4 -15.16 21.26 -6.76
CA LYS A 4 -14.47 21.34 -8.06
C LYS A 4 -14.02 19.97 -8.52
N GLU A 5 -13.45 19.22 -7.58
CA GLU A 5 -13.03 17.85 -7.80
C GLU A 5 -14.23 16.98 -8.17
N TYR A 6 -15.37 17.18 -7.50
CA TYR A 6 -16.63 16.49 -7.83
C TYR A 6 -17.14 16.76 -9.25
N GLU A 7 -17.10 18.01 -9.71
CA GLU A 7 -17.42 18.38 -11.09
C GLU A 7 -16.46 17.72 -12.09
N ASN A 8 -15.14 17.78 -11.82
CA ASN A 8 -14.13 17.19 -12.70
C ASN A 8 -14.23 15.66 -12.78
N ILE A 9 -14.48 14.99 -11.66
CA ILE A 9 -14.69 13.54 -11.64
C ILE A 9 -15.98 13.17 -12.36
N THR A 10 -17.05 13.94 -12.16
CA THR A 10 -18.30 13.74 -12.91
C THR A 10 -18.06 13.85 -14.41
N LYS A 11 -17.37 14.91 -14.86
CA LYS A 11 -16.96 15.09 -16.25
C LYS A 11 -16.22 13.85 -16.79
N TYR A 12 -15.19 13.41 -16.05
CA TYR A 12 -14.39 12.25 -16.40
C TYR A 12 -15.23 10.98 -16.54
N ILE A 13 -16.13 10.71 -15.59
CA ILE A 13 -16.98 9.52 -15.61
C ILE A 13 -17.89 9.51 -16.84
N TYR A 14 -18.55 10.63 -17.15
CA TYR A 14 -19.44 10.71 -18.31
C TYR A 14 -18.69 10.61 -19.64
N GLU A 15 -17.51 11.24 -19.74
CA GLU A 15 -16.64 11.12 -20.90
C GLU A 15 -16.22 9.66 -21.11
N GLU A 16 -15.76 8.98 -20.06
CA GLU A 16 -15.19 7.65 -20.21
C GLU A 16 -16.24 6.56 -20.41
N LEU A 17 -17.39 6.62 -19.71
CA LEU A 17 -18.51 5.72 -19.95
C LEU A 17 -19.12 5.92 -21.35
N GLY A 18 -19.19 7.17 -21.80
CA GLY A 18 -19.79 7.55 -23.08
C GLY A 18 -18.85 7.45 -24.28
N ARG A 19 -17.55 7.27 -24.06
CA ARG A 19 -16.50 7.32 -25.10
C ARG A 19 -16.79 6.42 -26.29
N LYS A 20 -17.19 5.17 -26.04
CA LYS A 20 -17.53 4.21 -27.11
C LYS A 20 -18.79 4.59 -27.89
N ALA A 21 -19.70 5.33 -27.26
CA ALA A 21 -20.91 5.87 -27.88
C ALA A 21 -20.70 7.26 -28.52
N GLY A 22 -19.45 7.76 -28.55
CA GLY A 22 -19.13 9.04 -29.17
C GLY A 22 -19.46 10.28 -28.33
N VAL A 23 -19.71 10.12 -27.02
CA VAL A 23 -19.91 11.26 -26.11
C VAL A 23 -18.63 12.11 -26.04
N LYS A 24 -18.79 13.42 -26.12
CA LYS A 24 -17.72 14.42 -26.00
C LYS A 24 -18.09 15.51 -25.01
N ILE A 25 -17.10 16.07 -24.32
CA ILE A 25 -17.29 17.27 -23.48
C ILE A 25 -17.29 18.51 -24.37
N VAL A 26 -18.37 19.29 -24.32
CA VAL A 26 -18.49 20.59 -25.01
C VAL A 26 -17.89 21.70 -24.16
N GLY A 27 -18.13 21.67 -22.85
CA GLY A 27 -17.60 22.64 -21.89
C GLY A 27 -17.96 22.27 -20.47
N TYR A 28 -17.25 22.86 -19.50
CA TYR A 28 -17.41 22.53 -18.09
C TYR A 28 -16.86 23.62 -17.16
N GLY A 29 -17.27 23.56 -15.90
CA GLY A 29 -16.78 24.39 -14.80
C GLY A 29 -17.39 25.80 -14.74
N LYS A 30 -17.03 26.54 -13.69
CA LYS A 30 -17.64 27.84 -13.34
C LYS A 30 -17.67 28.92 -14.41
N SER A 31 -16.72 28.89 -15.36
CA SER A 31 -16.65 29.87 -16.45
C SER A 31 -17.52 29.50 -17.64
N PHE A 32 -17.95 28.23 -17.75
CA PHE A 32 -18.72 27.76 -18.88
C PHE A 32 -20.20 28.16 -18.72
N LYS A 33 -20.72 28.86 -19.73
CA LYS A 33 -22.08 29.37 -19.74
C LYS A 33 -22.72 29.14 -21.09
N VAL A 34 -24.02 28.85 -21.06
CA VAL A 34 -24.87 28.73 -22.25
C VAL A 34 -25.91 29.84 -22.19
N LYS A 35 -26.09 30.55 -23.31
CA LYS A 35 -27.09 31.62 -23.41
C LYS A 35 -28.44 31.01 -23.73
N GLY A 36 -29.45 31.29 -22.90
CA GLY A 36 -30.83 30.87 -23.12
C GLY A 36 -31.60 31.79 -24.07
N ASN A 37 -32.77 31.33 -24.50
CA ASN A 37 -33.75 32.02 -25.34
C ASN A 37 -34.22 33.34 -24.67
N SER A 38 -34.24 33.37 -23.34
CA SER A 38 -34.51 34.57 -22.53
C SER A 38 -33.41 35.64 -22.59
N ASN A 39 -32.32 35.40 -23.32
CA ASN A 39 -31.06 36.15 -23.32
C ASN A 39 -30.25 36.11 -22.02
N VAL A 40 -30.68 35.34 -21.01
CA VAL A 40 -29.92 35.11 -19.77
C VAL A 40 -28.87 34.03 -20.00
N SER A 41 -27.68 34.21 -19.43
CA SER A 41 -26.62 33.20 -19.46
C SER A 41 -26.69 32.30 -18.23
N HIS A 42 -26.78 30.99 -18.44
CA HIS A 42 -26.82 29.98 -17.40
C HIS A 42 -25.46 29.29 -17.30
N GLN A 43 -24.95 29.14 -16.08
CA GLN A 43 -23.79 28.26 -15.83
C GLN A 43 -24.23 26.81 -15.99
N ILE A 44 -23.41 26.01 -16.67
CA ILE A 44 -23.59 24.56 -16.78
C ILE A 44 -22.32 23.89 -16.28
N ASP A 45 -22.41 23.02 -15.27
CA ASP A 45 -21.23 22.43 -14.64
C ASP A 45 -20.49 21.50 -15.61
N VAL A 46 -21.22 20.66 -16.35
CA VAL A 46 -20.68 19.89 -17.50
C VAL A 46 -21.71 19.82 -18.61
N LEU A 47 -21.32 20.16 -19.83
CA LEU A 47 -22.14 19.95 -21.03
C LEU A 47 -21.48 18.90 -21.91
N THR A 48 -22.26 17.88 -22.28
CA THR A 48 -21.83 16.82 -23.19
C THR A 48 -22.63 16.85 -24.48
N THR A 49 -22.07 16.29 -25.54
CA THR A 49 -22.76 16.04 -26.80
C THR A 49 -22.50 14.61 -27.28
N HIS A 50 -23.48 14.01 -27.93
CA HIS A 50 -23.31 12.78 -28.69
C HIS A 50 -24.21 12.80 -29.92
N SER A 51 -23.92 11.95 -30.89
CA SER A 51 -24.66 11.84 -32.14
C SER A 51 -25.05 10.40 -32.38
N ASP A 52 -26.27 10.16 -32.87
CA ASP A 52 -26.68 8.85 -33.40
C ASP A 52 -26.39 8.71 -34.91
N GLY A 53 -25.75 9.72 -35.50
CA GLY A 53 -25.44 9.82 -36.93
C GLY A 53 -26.51 10.57 -37.74
N ILE A 54 -27.68 10.83 -37.17
CA ILE A 54 -28.78 11.60 -37.78
C ILE A 54 -29.00 12.91 -37.02
N HIS A 55 -28.93 12.85 -35.70
CA HIS A 55 -29.19 13.96 -34.79
C HIS A 55 -28.07 14.08 -33.76
N ASP A 56 -27.82 15.33 -33.34
CA ASP A 56 -26.94 15.64 -32.22
C ASP A 56 -27.78 15.94 -30.98
N TYR A 57 -27.32 15.41 -29.85
CA TYR A 57 -28.01 15.52 -28.57
C TYR A 57 -27.05 16.06 -27.52
N GLN A 58 -27.50 17.09 -26.81
CA GLN A 58 -26.78 17.69 -25.70
C GLN A 58 -27.35 17.24 -24.36
N THR A 59 -26.47 16.97 -23.40
CA THR A 59 -26.85 16.69 -22.02
C THR A 59 -26.11 17.63 -21.08
N ALA A 60 -26.86 18.47 -20.37
CA ALA A 60 -26.35 19.30 -19.29
C ALA A 60 -26.38 18.52 -17.98
N ILE A 61 -25.26 18.52 -17.28
CA ILE A 61 -25.06 17.80 -16.03
C ILE A 61 -24.77 18.83 -14.95
N GLU A 62 -25.67 18.91 -13.96
CA GLU A 62 -25.56 19.77 -12.79
C GLU A 62 -25.00 18.96 -11.60
N CYS A 63 -23.95 19.48 -10.96
CA CYS A 63 -23.31 18.84 -9.83
C CYS A 63 -23.78 19.47 -8.51
N LYS A 64 -24.10 18.60 -7.54
CA LYS A 64 -24.48 19.02 -6.18
C LYS A 64 -23.74 18.21 -5.13
N TYR A 65 -22.55 18.70 -4.79
CA TYR A 65 -21.73 18.18 -3.70
C TYR A 65 -22.19 18.74 -2.35
N TRP A 66 -23.38 18.33 -1.90
CA TRP A 66 -24.00 18.80 -0.66
C TRP A 66 -24.15 17.68 0.35
N GLU A 67 -24.08 18.01 1.64
CA GLU A 67 -24.34 17.07 2.75
C GLU A 67 -25.83 16.81 3.01
N LYS A 68 -26.71 17.29 2.13
CA LYS A 68 -28.16 17.10 2.21
C LYS A 68 -28.72 16.62 0.88
N LYS A 69 -29.85 15.92 0.95
CA LYS A 69 -30.62 15.49 -0.22
C LYS A 69 -31.02 16.69 -1.08
N ILE A 70 -31.02 16.50 -2.39
CA ILE A 70 -31.52 17.47 -3.36
C ILE A 70 -33.05 17.44 -3.34
N ASN A 71 -33.63 18.62 -3.11
CA ASN A 71 -35.08 18.82 -3.08
C ASN A 71 -35.64 19.16 -4.46
N LYS A 72 -36.96 19.25 -4.56
CA LYS A 72 -37.67 19.58 -5.80
C LYS A 72 -37.25 20.92 -6.41
N ASP A 73 -36.92 21.94 -5.61
CA ASP A 73 -36.58 23.27 -6.12
C ASP A 73 -35.35 23.27 -7.03
N VAL A 74 -34.33 22.49 -6.67
CA VAL A 74 -33.13 22.34 -7.50
C VAL A 74 -33.48 21.67 -8.83
N VAL A 75 -34.34 20.65 -8.81
CA VAL A 75 -34.79 19.96 -10.02
C VAL A 75 -35.59 20.92 -10.91
N MET A 76 -36.48 21.73 -10.32
CA MET A 76 -37.23 22.77 -11.03
C MET A 76 -36.31 23.79 -11.69
N LYS A 77 -35.27 24.24 -10.99
CA LYS A 77 -34.27 25.16 -11.56
C LYS A 77 -33.58 24.56 -12.78
N VAL A 78 -33.12 23.31 -12.69
CA VAL A 78 -32.47 22.61 -13.82
C VAL A 78 -33.44 22.46 -14.99
N ALA A 79 -34.70 22.08 -14.72
CA ALA A 79 -35.74 22.01 -15.76
C ALA A 79 -35.92 23.35 -16.49
N SER A 80 -36.00 24.46 -15.76
CA SER A 80 -36.12 25.79 -16.36
C SER A 80 -34.90 26.19 -17.20
N ILE A 81 -33.68 25.81 -16.78
CA ILE A 81 -32.46 26.06 -17.56
C ILE A 81 -32.48 25.26 -18.86
N ILE A 82 -32.87 23.99 -18.80
CA ILE A 82 -33.02 23.11 -19.97
C ILE A 82 -34.04 23.69 -20.95
N ASP A 83 -35.23 24.05 -20.46
CA ASP A 83 -36.29 24.66 -21.27
C ASP A 83 -35.84 25.98 -21.93
N ASP A 84 -35.05 26.80 -21.22
CA ASP A 84 -34.56 28.09 -21.75
C ASP A 84 -33.37 27.93 -22.73
N THR A 85 -32.58 26.86 -22.63
CA THR A 85 -31.36 26.67 -23.44
C THR A 85 -31.54 25.74 -24.64
N ASN A 86 -32.70 25.10 -24.79
CA ASN A 86 -32.97 24.06 -25.79
C ASN A 86 -31.98 22.87 -25.72
N ILE A 87 -31.40 22.59 -24.55
CA ILE A 87 -30.57 21.40 -24.34
C ILE A 87 -31.48 20.18 -24.25
N ASP A 88 -31.14 19.05 -24.87
CA ASP A 88 -32.06 17.91 -25.00
C ASP A 88 -32.34 17.17 -23.69
N LYS A 89 -31.35 17.11 -22.78
CA LYS A 89 -31.48 16.40 -21.51
C LYS A 89 -30.76 17.08 -20.37
N GLY A 90 -31.39 17.08 -19.21
CA GLY A 90 -30.77 17.43 -17.93
C GLY A 90 -30.40 16.18 -17.13
N VAL A 91 -29.27 16.23 -16.44
CA VAL A 91 -28.91 15.25 -15.40
C VAL A 91 -28.44 16.00 -14.16
N ILE A 92 -28.85 15.53 -12.99
CA ILE A 92 -28.34 16.04 -11.71
C ILE A 92 -27.50 14.94 -11.07
N VAL A 93 -26.34 15.29 -10.55
CA VAL A 93 -25.43 14.37 -9.86
C VAL A 93 -25.29 14.83 -8.40
N SER A 94 -25.69 13.99 -7.45
CA SER A 94 -25.79 14.34 -6.02
C SER A 94 -24.94 13.44 -5.13
N LYS A 95 -24.26 14.02 -4.15
CA LYS A 95 -23.51 13.26 -3.12
C LYS A 95 -24.43 12.44 -2.22
N ARG A 96 -25.58 13.01 -1.86
CA ARG A 96 -26.48 12.48 -0.81
C ARG A 96 -27.85 12.06 -1.33
N GLY A 97 -28.00 11.93 -2.65
CA GLY A 97 -29.24 11.56 -3.30
C GLY A 97 -30.31 12.66 -3.28
N TYR A 98 -31.58 12.24 -3.25
CA TYR A 98 -32.74 13.08 -3.57
C TYR A 98 -33.92 12.83 -2.63
N THR A 99 -34.78 13.82 -2.45
CA THR A 99 -36.10 13.66 -1.82
C THR A 99 -37.10 13.00 -2.79
N GLU A 100 -38.15 12.37 -2.27
CA GLU A 100 -39.12 11.62 -3.10
C GLU A 100 -39.93 12.51 -4.05
N ASP A 101 -40.29 13.72 -3.61
CA ASP A 101 -40.92 14.74 -4.45
C ASP A 101 -39.98 15.23 -5.57
N GLY A 102 -38.69 15.40 -5.26
CA GLY A 102 -37.65 15.72 -6.24
C GLY A 102 -37.48 14.62 -7.29
N LYS A 103 -37.45 13.35 -6.87
CA LYS A 103 -37.42 12.19 -7.79
C LYS A 103 -38.64 12.14 -8.70
N SER A 104 -39.82 12.32 -8.12
CA SER A 104 -41.09 12.28 -8.86
C SER A 104 -41.15 13.36 -9.92
N PHE A 105 -40.74 14.59 -9.58
CA PHE A 105 -40.70 15.71 -10.51
C PHE A 105 -39.62 15.54 -11.60
N ALA A 106 -38.42 15.08 -11.23
CA ALA A 106 -37.35 14.81 -12.20
C ALA A 106 -37.78 13.79 -13.25
N LYS A 107 -38.45 12.71 -12.82
CA LYS A 107 -38.99 11.69 -13.73
C LYS A 107 -40.01 12.28 -14.70
N GLN A 108 -40.93 13.13 -14.22
CA GLN A 108 -41.91 13.81 -15.08
C GLN A 108 -41.24 14.73 -16.11
N LYS A 109 -40.16 15.42 -15.73
CA LYS A 109 -39.40 16.33 -16.59
C LYS A 109 -38.30 15.67 -17.41
N ASN A 110 -38.20 14.34 -17.41
CA ASN A 110 -37.13 13.58 -18.08
C ASN A 110 -35.71 14.02 -17.68
N ILE A 111 -35.53 14.43 -16.43
CA ILE A 111 -34.22 14.77 -15.87
C ILE A 111 -33.62 13.53 -15.22
N GLY A 112 -32.43 13.12 -15.67
CA GLY A 112 -31.71 12.00 -15.07
C GLY A 112 -31.24 12.34 -13.66
N LEU A 113 -31.28 11.36 -12.76
CA LEU A 113 -30.78 11.50 -11.39
C LEU A 113 -29.68 10.48 -11.13
N VAL A 114 -28.55 10.95 -10.62
CA VAL A 114 -27.39 10.12 -10.30
C VAL A 114 -26.91 10.43 -8.89
N GLU A 115 -26.73 9.39 -8.09
CA GLU A 115 -25.98 9.48 -6.85
C GLU A 115 -24.52 9.14 -7.13
N LEU A 116 -23.58 10.03 -6.78
CA LEU A 116 -22.15 9.77 -6.83
C LEU A 116 -21.58 10.06 -5.45
N ARG A 117 -21.12 9.03 -4.75
CA ARG A 117 -20.68 9.16 -3.36
C ARG A 117 -19.35 8.48 -3.10
N GLU A 118 -18.64 9.00 -2.11
CA GLU A 118 -17.50 8.31 -1.49
C GLU A 118 -17.99 7.00 -0.83
N LEU A 119 -17.21 5.94 -0.99
CA LEU A 119 -17.38 4.69 -0.24
C LEU A 119 -16.91 4.88 1.20
N ASP A 120 -17.53 4.16 2.14
CA ASP A 120 -16.94 4.05 3.47
C ASP A 120 -15.75 3.07 3.49
N GLU A 121 -15.00 3.05 4.59
CA GLU A 121 -13.81 2.21 4.72
C GLU A 121 -14.09 0.71 4.61
N THR A 122 -15.32 0.27 4.90
CA THR A 122 -15.71 -1.14 4.83
C THR A 122 -15.98 -1.52 3.38
N GLU A 123 -16.81 -0.74 2.68
CA GLU A 123 -17.12 -0.92 1.26
C GLU A 123 -15.84 -0.86 0.39
N ALA A 124 -14.93 0.07 0.70
CA ALA A 124 -13.68 0.24 -0.02
C ALA A 124 -12.72 -0.95 0.13
N LYS A 125 -12.72 -1.65 1.28
CA LYS A 125 -11.86 -2.83 1.49
C LYS A 125 -12.35 -4.05 0.72
N GLU A 126 -13.67 -4.18 0.58
CA GLU A 126 -14.30 -5.30 -0.11
C GLU A 126 -14.21 -5.17 -1.64
N THR A 127 -14.02 -3.94 -2.13
CA THR A 127 -14.02 -3.64 -3.57
C THR A 127 -12.66 -3.10 -3.99
N ASN A 128 -11.92 -3.88 -4.78
CA ASN A 128 -10.62 -3.47 -5.32
C ASN A 128 -10.48 -3.89 -6.78
N PHE A 129 -9.68 -3.13 -7.54
CA PHE A 129 -9.33 -3.48 -8.92
C PHE A 129 -7.96 -4.16 -8.95
N PRO A 130 -7.87 -5.45 -9.32
CA PRO A 130 -6.56 -6.09 -9.49
C PRO A 130 -5.84 -5.45 -10.68
N ILE A 131 -4.63 -4.94 -10.43
CA ILE A 131 -3.78 -4.32 -11.44
C ILE A 131 -2.74 -5.33 -11.93
N ALA A 132 -2.03 -5.97 -11.00
CA ALA A 132 -0.90 -6.83 -11.33
C ALA A 132 -0.58 -7.84 -10.23
N GLU A 133 0.05 -8.94 -10.63
CA GLU A 133 0.65 -9.94 -9.75
C GLU A 133 2.17 -9.74 -9.72
N MET A 134 2.77 -9.61 -8.54
CA MET A 134 4.22 -9.53 -8.37
C MET A 134 4.73 -10.70 -7.54
N ILE A 135 5.69 -11.43 -8.09
CA ILE A 135 6.31 -12.59 -7.46
C ILE A 135 7.80 -12.34 -7.29
N LEU A 136 8.27 -12.28 -6.03
CA LEU A 136 9.68 -12.09 -5.69
C LEU A 136 10.27 -13.38 -5.14
N ASN A 137 11.28 -13.90 -5.84
CA ASN A 137 12.01 -15.10 -5.43
C ASN A 137 13.38 -14.70 -4.86
N PHE A 138 13.53 -14.82 -3.55
CA PHE A 138 14.78 -14.55 -2.85
C PHE A 138 15.55 -15.86 -2.68
N LYS A 139 16.79 -15.90 -3.17
CA LYS A 139 17.74 -16.97 -2.88
C LYS A 139 18.76 -16.48 -1.87
N ILE A 140 18.72 -17.02 -0.64
CA ILE A 140 19.54 -16.52 0.47
C ILE A 140 20.36 -17.66 1.04
N LYS A 141 21.68 -17.53 0.99
CA LYS A 141 22.62 -18.47 1.61
C LYS A 141 23.23 -17.83 2.84
N ARG A 142 22.87 -18.32 4.03
CA ARG A 142 23.43 -17.84 5.29
C ARG A 142 24.61 -18.72 5.71
N LYS A 143 25.79 -18.12 5.87
CA LYS A 143 26.98 -18.76 6.45
C LYS A 143 27.16 -18.26 7.89
N ARG A 144 27.22 -19.16 8.87
CA ARG A 144 27.38 -18.82 10.30
C ARG A 144 28.40 -19.74 10.99
N PRO A 145 29.50 -19.20 11.54
CA PRO A 145 30.41 -19.97 12.38
C PRO A 145 29.70 -20.48 13.64
N LYS A 146 29.89 -21.76 13.96
CA LYS A 146 29.45 -22.38 15.21
C LYS A 146 30.66 -22.85 15.99
N ILE A 147 30.77 -22.38 17.23
CA ILE A 147 31.69 -22.89 18.23
C ILE A 147 31.02 -24.09 18.89
N LEU A 148 31.70 -25.24 18.85
CA LEU A 148 31.24 -26.49 19.45
C LEU A 148 31.74 -26.62 20.88
N ASN A 149 33.04 -26.35 21.08
CA ASN A 149 33.68 -26.45 22.39
C ASN A 149 34.87 -25.48 22.50
N ILE A 150 35.19 -25.11 23.74
CA ILE A 150 36.41 -24.39 24.13
C ILE A 150 37.04 -25.18 25.28
N GLU A 151 38.26 -25.65 25.09
CA GLU A 151 39.01 -26.44 26.07
C GLU A 151 40.24 -25.65 26.49
N PHE A 152 40.40 -25.39 27.78
CA PHE A 152 41.62 -24.79 28.31
C PHE A 152 42.67 -25.89 28.58
N ASP A 153 43.90 -25.61 28.20
CA ASP A 153 45.06 -26.45 28.51
C ASP A 153 45.66 -25.96 29.83
N TYR A 154 45.16 -26.49 30.95
CA TYR A 154 45.57 -26.08 32.29
C TYR A 154 46.99 -26.54 32.62
N VAL A 155 47.73 -25.71 33.36
CA VAL A 155 49.06 -26.07 33.86
C VAL A 155 48.97 -27.14 34.94
N ASP A 156 47.98 -27.01 35.84
CA ASP A 156 47.63 -28.01 36.86
C ASP A 156 46.48 -28.89 36.36
N ILE A 157 46.72 -30.20 36.31
CA ILE A 157 45.81 -31.23 35.81
C ILE A 157 44.56 -31.37 36.70
N ASN A 158 44.63 -30.95 37.97
CA ASN A 158 43.47 -30.99 38.89
C ASN A 158 42.65 -29.70 38.89
N THR A 159 43.02 -28.70 38.08
CA THR A 159 42.32 -27.42 38.01
C THR A 159 41.28 -27.45 36.89
N GLU A 160 40.03 -27.14 37.20
CA GLU A 160 38.98 -26.91 36.22
C GLU A 160 38.10 -25.75 36.68
N LEU A 161 37.78 -24.82 35.77
CA LEU A 161 36.83 -23.75 36.04
C LEU A 161 35.40 -24.32 36.14
N SER A 162 34.60 -23.79 37.06
CA SER A 162 33.24 -24.30 37.30
C SER A 162 32.30 -24.12 36.10
N LYS A 163 32.54 -23.09 35.28
CA LYS A 163 31.76 -22.81 34.08
C LYS A 163 32.52 -21.97 33.07
N ILE A 164 32.45 -22.36 31.80
CA ILE A 164 32.98 -21.58 30.68
C ILE A 164 31.88 -20.70 30.08
N GLU A 165 31.88 -19.41 30.45
CA GLU A 165 31.01 -18.38 29.88
C GLU A 165 31.89 -17.31 29.22
N PRO A 166 32.04 -17.31 27.88
CA PRO A 166 33.06 -16.49 27.23
C PRO A 166 32.95 -14.99 27.43
N ASN A 167 31.74 -14.47 27.62
CA ASN A 167 31.51 -13.06 27.95
C ASN A 167 31.96 -12.71 29.38
N GLN A 168 32.25 -13.70 30.23
CA GLN A 168 32.67 -13.54 31.62
C GLN A 168 34.17 -13.79 31.82
N MET A 169 34.91 -14.04 30.74
CA MET A 169 36.29 -14.54 30.81
C MET A 169 37.31 -13.61 30.19
N ILE A 170 38.40 -13.41 30.92
CA ILE A 170 39.57 -12.64 30.50
C ILE A 170 40.79 -13.56 30.59
N ILE A 171 41.68 -13.43 29.61
CA ILE A 171 43.00 -14.04 29.60
C ILE A 171 44.01 -12.94 29.94
N ARG A 172 44.66 -13.08 31.10
CA ARG A 172 45.78 -12.24 31.49
C ARG A 172 47.08 -12.91 31.04
N LEU A 173 47.77 -12.27 30.12
CA LEU A 173 49.06 -12.72 29.58
C LEU A 173 50.20 -12.45 30.58
N GLU A 174 51.36 -13.08 30.38
CA GLU A 174 52.54 -12.92 31.23
C GLU A 174 53.00 -11.46 31.34
N ASN A 175 52.90 -10.69 30.27
CA ASN A 175 53.21 -9.26 30.26
C ASN A 175 52.16 -8.37 30.97
N GLY A 176 51.17 -8.96 31.63
CA GLY A 176 50.09 -8.28 32.34
C GLY A 176 48.94 -7.79 31.46
N LYS A 177 49.03 -7.93 30.13
CA LYS A 177 47.94 -7.55 29.22
C LYS A 177 46.73 -8.47 29.41
N GLU A 178 45.56 -7.87 29.53
CA GLU A 178 44.30 -8.57 29.62
C GLU A 178 43.56 -8.56 28.27
N VAL A 179 43.10 -9.73 27.83
CA VAL A 179 42.38 -9.92 26.56
C VAL A 179 41.12 -10.73 26.83
N ALA A 180 39.95 -10.24 26.41
CA ALA A 180 38.70 -10.99 26.58
C ALA A 180 38.74 -12.30 25.77
N LEU A 181 38.16 -13.38 26.31
CA LEU A 181 38.09 -14.68 25.60
C LEU A 181 37.37 -14.53 24.25
N ASN A 182 36.42 -13.60 24.16
CA ASN A 182 35.71 -13.28 22.93
C ASN A 182 36.62 -12.85 21.77
N GLU A 183 37.78 -12.24 22.02
CA GLU A 183 38.71 -11.86 20.96
C GLU A 183 39.31 -13.10 20.27
N TYR A 184 39.64 -14.14 21.05
CA TYR A 184 40.08 -15.43 20.52
C TYR A 184 38.95 -16.13 19.76
N ILE A 185 37.71 -16.04 20.27
CA ILE A 185 36.53 -16.59 19.59
C ILE A 185 36.30 -15.88 18.24
N LEU A 186 36.42 -14.55 18.20
CA LEU A 186 36.28 -13.77 16.97
C LEU A 186 37.34 -14.19 15.94
N SER A 187 38.60 -14.27 16.36
CA SER A 187 39.70 -14.77 15.52
C SER A 187 39.41 -16.17 14.96
N PHE A 188 38.93 -17.10 15.80
CA PHE A 188 38.58 -18.43 15.31
C PHE A 188 37.36 -18.43 14.37
N LYS A 189 36.36 -17.59 14.61
CA LYS A 189 35.20 -17.43 13.71
C LYS A 189 35.62 -16.92 12.32
N GLU A 190 36.58 -16.00 12.25
CA GLU A 190 37.15 -15.55 10.97
C GLU A 190 37.83 -16.69 10.21
N GLU A 191 38.51 -17.60 10.91
CA GLU A 191 39.08 -18.79 10.28
C GLU A 191 38.01 -19.77 9.81
N LEU A 192 36.96 -19.98 10.61
CA LEU A 192 35.83 -20.81 10.21
C LEU A 192 35.21 -20.29 8.91
N HIS A 193 35.14 -18.97 8.71
CA HIS A 193 34.64 -18.38 7.47
C HIS A 193 35.47 -18.73 6.22
N LYS A 194 36.75 -19.07 6.38
CA LYS A 194 37.66 -19.45 5.29
C LYS A 194 37.58 -20.95 4.95
N GLN A 195 36.93 -21.75 5.80
CA GLN A 195 36.79 -23.20 5.59
C GLN A 195 35.59 -23.55 4.73
N GLU A 196 35.60 -24.78 4.21
CA GLU A 196 34.41 -25.38 3.61
C GLU A 196 33.28 -25.52 4.64
N PRO A 197 32.02 -25.22 4.28
CA PRO A 197 30.89 -25.42 5.18
C PRO A 197 30.79 -26.85 5.69
N SER A 198 30.29 -27.01 6.92
CA SER A 198 30.15 -28.29 7.63
C SER A 198 31.45 -29.01 7.98
N LYS A 199 32.61 -28.57 7.46
CA LYS A 199 33.92 -29.09 7.87
C LYS A 199 34.22 -28.66 9.30
N ARG A 200 34.40 -29.65 10.18
CA ARG A 200 34.83 -29.41 11.57
C ARG A 200 36.33 -29.21 11.61
N ILE A 201 36.77 -28.15 12.25
CA ILE A 201 38.17 -27.86 12.50
C ILE A 201 38.40 -27.55 13.98
N LYS A 202 39.65 -27.64 14.39
CA LYS A 202 40.12 -27.16 15.69
C LYS A 202 41.31 -26.24 15.53
N LYS A 203 41.46 -25.29 16.45
CA LYS A 203 42.64 -24.41 16.54
C LYS A 203 43.12 -24.35 17.97
N TYR A 204 44.43 -24.52 18.17
CA TYR A 204 45.10 -24.25 19.42
C TYR A 204 45.64 -22.81 19.42
N PHE A 205 45.42 -22.09 20.50
CA PHE A 205 46.02 -20.79 20.77
C PHE A 205 47.01 -20.96 21.92
N GLU A 206 48.29 -20.83 21.59
CA GLU A 206 49.37 -20.90 22.56
C GLU A 206 49.43 -19.62 23.39
N LEU A 207 49.53 -19.76 24.71
CA LEU A 207 49.49 -18.70 25.70
C LEU A 207 50.52 -19.00 26.79
N GLU A 208 51.75 -18.52 26.61
CA GLU A 208 52.84 -18.72 27.56
C GLU A 208 52.49 -18.09 28.93
N ASN A 209 52.46 -18.91 29.98
CA ASN A 209 52.24 -18.52 31.38
C ASN A 209 51.02 -17.62 31.63
N ALA A 210 49.93 -17.81 30.87
CA ALA A 210 48.73 -16.99 31.02
C ALA A 210 47.81 -17.49 32.14
N ASN A 211 46.97 -16.58 32.66
CA ASN A 211 45.89 -16.91 33.58
C ASN A 211 44.55 -16.64 32.91
N VAL A 212 43.66 -17.62 32.91
CA VAL A 212 42.24 -17.39 32.62
C VAL A 212 41.54 -16.98 33.92
N ILE A 213 40.75 -15.92 33.83
CA ILE A 213 40.06 -15.29 34.97
C ILE A 213 38.58 -15.22 34.63
N ASN A 214 37.73 -15.80 35.47
CA ASN A 214 36.30 -15.52 35.46
C ASN A 214 36.02 -14.36 36.42
N TYR A 215 35.65 -13.18 35.90
CA TYR A 215 35.52 -11.99 36.75
C TYR A 215 34.27 -12.00 37.65
N LEU A 216 33.29 -12.87 37.37
CA LEU A 216 32.10 -13.03 38.22
C LEU A 216 32.36 -14.01 39.36
N SER A 217 32.83 -15.22 39.06
CA SER A 217 33.14 -16.22 40.10
C SER A 217 34.45 -15.93 40.84
N LYS A 218 35.30 -15.06 40.28
CA LYS A 218 36.67 -14.76 40.73
C LYS A 218 37.62 -15.96 40.68
N GLU A 219 37.23 -17.02 39.97
CA GLU A 219 38.10 -18.16 39.72
C GLU A 219 39.24 -17.76 38.79
N ILE A 220 40.44 -18.24 39.11
CA ILE A 220 41.66 -18.02 38.34
C ILE A 220 42.33 -19.36 38.13
N ALA A 221 42.70 -19.66 36.89
CA ALA A 221 43.44 -20.86 36.55
C ALA A 221 44.60 -20.53 35.60
N GLN A 222 45.77 -21.13 35.84
CA GLN A 222 46.91 -20.98 34.96
C GLN A 222 46.79 -21.93 33.77
N ILE A 223 47.02 -21.42 32.56
CA ILE A 223 46.86 -22.15 31.30
C ILE A 223 48.09 -22.00 30.41
N ARG A 224 48.37 -23.01 29.60
CA ARG A 224 49.36 -23.01 28.51
C ARG A 224 48.75 -22.53 27.19
N GLY A 225 47.44 -22.59 27.08
CA GLY A 225 46.71 -22.28 25.87
C GLY A 225 45.25 -22.68 25.94
N LEU A 226 44.58 -22.60 24.81
CA LEU A 226 43.21 -23.10 24.65
C LEU A 226 43.00 -23.69 23.26
N THR A 227 42.17 -24.72 23.17
CA THR A 227 41.71 -25.31 21.92
C THR A 227 40.25 -24.92 21.67
N MET A 228 39.94 -24.40 20.50
CA MET A 228 38.57 -24.21 20.05
C MET A 228 38.21 -25.18 18.96
N TYR A 229 36.98 -25.71 19.02
CA TYR A 229 36.41 -26.60 18.02
C TYR A 229 35.20 -25.92 17.38
N GLY A 230 35.07 -26.01 16.08
CA GLY A 230 33.97 -25.37 15.39
C GLY A 230 33.84 -25.76 13.93
N PHE A 231 32.80 -25.25 13.29
CA PHE A 231 32.56 -25.41 11.85
C PHE A 231 31.77 -24.21 11.31
N LEU A 232 31.80 -24.03 10.00
CA LEU A 232 30.97 -23.04 9.32
C LEU A 232 29.64 -23.67 8.91
N GLU A 233 28.52 -23.26 9.52
CA GLU A 233 27.19 -23.70 9.09
C GLU A 233 26.79 -22.95 7.81
N LEU A 234 26.26 -23.68 6.81
CA LEU A 234 25.59 -23.10 5.64
C LEU A 234 24.11 -23.50 5.66
N LYS A 235 23.22 -22.51 5.60
CA LYS A 235 21.77 -22.72 5.52
C LYS A 235 21.18 -21.96 4.34
N ASN A 236 20.39 -22.65 3.51
CA ASN A 236 19.56 -22.02 2.50
C ASN A 236 18.29 -21.48 3.17
N MET A 237 17.98 -20.22 2.89
CA MET A 237 16.85 -19.48 3.45
C MET A 237 16.01 -18.88 2.32
N ASP A 238 15.89 -19.64 1.23
CA ASP A 238 15.15 -19.24 0.06
C ASP A 238 13.69 -18.95 0.43
N ASN A 239 13.14 -17.89 -0.16
CA ASN A 239 11.80 -17.43 0.17
C ASN A 239 11.13 -16.88 -1.08
N ARG A 240 9.86 -17.22 -1.26
CA ARG A 240 9.02 -16.68 -2.32
C ARG A 240 7.96 -15.80 -1.71
N ARG A 241 7.90 -14.54 -2.16
CA ARG A 241 6.87 -13.58 -1.78
C ARG A 241 5.95 -13.32 -2.97
N HIS A 242 4.67 -13.22 -2.67
CA HIS A 242 3.62 -12.96 -3.63
C HIS A 242 2.85 -11.72 -3.17
N PHE A 243 2.71 -10.75 -4.07
CA PHE A 243 1.99 -9.51 -3.85
C PHE A 243 0.93 -9.35 -4.94
N ASN A 244 -0.30 -9.06 -4.51
CA ASN A 244 -1.36 -8.61 -5.39
C ASN A 244 -1.38 -7.08 -5.33
N ILE A 245 -1.12 -6.44 -6.47
CA ILE A 245 -1.20 -4.99 -6.59
C ILE A 245 -2.61 -4.66 -7.03
N VAL A 246 -3.29 -3.84 -6.23
CA VAL A 246 -4.67 -3.44 -6.45
C VAL A 246 -4.79 -1.93 -6.47
N ASP A 247 -5.78 -1.43 -7.20
CA ASP A 247 -6.26 -0.05 -7.08
C ASP A 247 -7.48 -0.01 -6.17
N GLU A 248 -7.47 0.93 -5.24
CA GLU A 248 -8.52 1.08 -4.24
C GLU A 248 -9.75 1.74 -4.87
N VAL A 249 -10.93 1.19 -4.57
CA VAL A 249 -12.20 1.82 -4.94
C VAL A 249 -12.54 2.89 -3.92
N TRP A 250 -12.98 4.05 -4.39
CA TRP A 250 -13.33 5.17 -3.50
C TRP A 250 -14.65 5.84 -3.85
N LEU A 251 -15.21 5.61 -5.05
CA LEU A 251 -16.50 6.16 -5.43
C LEU A 251 -17.45 5.09 -5.96
N LYS A 252 -18.74 5.34 -5.70
CA LYS A 252 -19.86 4.58 -6.25
C LYS A 252 -20.83 5.54 -6.91
N MET A 253 -21.13 5.27 -8.18
CA MET A 253 -22.12 5.99 -8.98
C MET A 253 -23.34 5.09 -9.17
N LYS A 254 -24.53 5.59 -8.85
CA LYS A 254 -25.80 4.92 -9.08
C LYS A 254 -26.73 5.81 -9.88
N SER A 255 -27.18 5.34 -11.03
CA SER A 255 -28.28 5.96 -11.75
C SER A 255 -29.60 5.54 -11.09
N ILE A 256 -30.42 6.52 -10.71
CA ILE A 256 -31.59 6.29 -9.85
C ILE A 256 -32.74 5.64 -10.63
N PHE A 257 -32.92 5.98 -11.92
CA PHE A 257 -34.03 5.47 -12.72
C PHE A 257 -33.67 4.25 -13.55
N GLU A 258 -32.46 4.21 -14.10
CA GLU A 258 -31.98 3.08 -14.91
C GLU A 258 -31.36 1.96 -14.05
N GLY A 259 -31.10 2.21 -12.76
CA GLY A 259 -30.63 1.21 -11.80
C GLY A 259 -29.16 0.82 -11.94
N ASN A 260 -28.45 1.34 -12.96
CA ASN A 260 -27.05 1.00 -13.19
C ASN A 260 -26.17 1.49 -12.04
N ILE A 261 -25.27 0.63 -11.57
CA ILE A 261 -24.28 0.93 -10.54
C ILE A 261 -22.89 0.79 -11.14
N TYR A 262 -22.02 1.75 -10.84
CA TYR A 262 -20.62 1.74 -11.23
C TYR A 262 -19.72 2.04 -10.02
N THR A 263 -18.58 1.38 -9.96
CA THR A 263 -17.51 1.63 -9.00
C THR A 263 -16.32 2.27 -9.70
N ILE A 264 -15.72 3.26 -9.06
CA ILE A 264 -14.59 4.04 -9.60
C ILE A 264 -13.41 3.95 -8.64
N SER A 265 -12.27 3.58 -9.20
CA SER A 265 -11.00 3.46 -8.47
C SER A 265 -10.24 4.77 -8.38
N LYS A 266 -9.22 4.83 -7.50
CA LYS A 266 -8.40 6.04 -7.32
C LYS A 266 -7.56 6.38 -8.55
N LEU A 267 -7.15 5.39 -9.36
CA LEU A 267 -6.49 5.62 -10.65
C LEU A 267 -7.48 5.80 -11.82
N GLY A 268 -8.78 5.86 -11.55
CA GLY A 268 -9.82 6.19 -12.52
C GLY A 268 -10.43 5.00 -13.26
N MET A 269 -10.13 3.75 -12.90
CA MET A 269 -10.82 2.60 -13.50
C MET A 269 -12.30 2.63 -13.14
N ILE A 270 -13.17 2.46 -14.13
CA ILE A 270 -14.62 2.39 -13.95
C ILE A 270 -15.10 0.98 -14.28
N LYS A 271 -15.84 0.37 -13.36
CA LYS A 271 -16.48 -0.94 -13.55
C LYS A 271 -17.96 -0.82 -13.31
N LYS A 272 -18.76 -1.48 -14.15
CA LYS A 272 -20.18 -1.69 -13.88
C LYS A 272 -20.33 -2.83 -12.88
N ASP A 273 -21.04 -2.58 -11.80
CA ASP A 273 -21.41 -3.63 -10.85
C ASP A 273 -22.52 -4.45 -11.51
N ASN A 274 -22.32 -5.76 -11.64
CA ASN A 274 -23.37 -6.68 -12.06
C ASN A 274 -24.13 -7.09 -10.78
N ASP A 275 -25.45 -6.92 -10.79
CA ASP A 275 -26.33 -7.49 -9.77
C ASP A 275 -26.17 -9.01 -9.65
#